data_AF-I4AHD0-F1
#
_entry.id   AF-I4AHD0-F1
#
_cell.length_a   1.000
_cell.length_b   1.000
_cell.length_c   1.000
_cell.angle_alpha   90.00
_cell.angle_beta   90.00
_cell.angle_gamma   90.00
#
_symmetry.space_group_name_H-M   'P 1'
#
loop_
_entity.id
_entity.type
_entity.pdbx_description
1 polymer ?
#
loop_
_entity_poly.entity_id
_entity_poly.type
_entity_poly.pdbx_seq_one_letter_code
_entity_poly.pdbx_strand_id
1 'polypeptide(L)'
;MENRKQIENKIQKNVEEFWKWAFKSSSKEEILNGEIDSPSFPNWQKIENNLEEAFRNLNFDELGNKTLDNIIFIIAQQWDIGIILNWFNKGGEEIGQLGMTELQLQRICERGVTTNLIDAKSQLAASLYKIENKEKAKELLLSYYKDEDEYIRRMSLNSLHKLGYQNINDLLLNSWDKNEEYERMICLQIWSEINEKEFIKYCEIAEKDERKYLREFAIKIKKEQE
;
A
#
# COMPACT_ATOMS: atom_id res chain seq x y z
N MET A 1 18.65 22.82 13.16
CA MET A 1 18.46 23.22 11.73
C MET A 1 19.53 22.65 10.81
N GLU A 2 20.83 22.76 11.15
CA GLU A 2 21.95 22.19 10.37
C GLU A 2 21.76 20.69 10.09
N ASN A 3 21.51 19.88 11.13
CA ASN A 3 21.36 18.43 11.03
C ASN A 3 20.15 18.01 10.16
N ARG A 4 19.01 18.69 10.32
CA ARG A 4 17.79 18.43 9.54
C ARG A 4 18.04 18.57 8.04
N LYS A 5 18.63 19.69 7.60
CA LYS A 5 18.93 19.93 6.18
C LYS A 5 19.90 18.88 5.63
N GLN A 6 20.86 18.43 6.43
CA GLN A 6 21.79 17.37 6.03
C GLN A 6 21.06 16.04 5.77
N ILE A 7 20.13 15.64 6.64
CA ILE A 7 19.32 14.43 6.47
C ILE A 7 18.41 14.55 5.25
N GLU A 8 17.70 15.68 5.08
CA GLU A 8 16.85 15.92 3.90
C GLU A 8 17.66 15.86 2.59
N ASN A 9 18.89 16.38 2.58
CA ASN A 9 19.80 16.29 1.43
C ASN A 9 20.25 14.85 1.14
N LYS A 10 20.47 14.01 2.17
CA LYS A 10 20.78 12.59 1.98
C LYS A 10 19.63 11.87 1.28
N ILE A 11 18.39 12.13 1.70
CA ILE A 11 17.18 11.57 1.08
C ILE A 11 17.03 12.05 -0.38
N GLN A 12 17.22 13.34 -0.65
CA GLN A 12 17.22 13.87 -2.01
C GLN A 12 18.28 13.18 -2.89
N LYS A 13 19.50 13.01 -2.38
CA LYS A 13 20.59 12.35 -3.10
C LYS A 13 20.29 10.87 -3.39
N ASN A 14 19.62 10.17 -2.48
CA ASN A 14 19.15 8.80 -2.71
C ASN A 14 18.21 8.73 -3.93
N VAL A 15 17.24 9.64 -4.02
CA VAL A 15 16.32 9.73 -5.17
C VAL A 15 17.07 10.01 -6.47
N GLU A 16 18.01 10.95 -6.46
CA GLU A 16 18.83 11.28 -7.63
C GLU A 16 19.70 10.10 -8.11
N GLU A 17 20.32 9.38 -7.16
CA GLU A 17 21.11 8.19 -7.45
C GLU A 17 20.24 7.06 -8.01
N PHE A 18 19.03 6.88 -7.48
CA PHE A 18 18.07 5.91 -7.99
C PHE A 18 17.67 6.24 -9.44
N TRP A 19 17.24 7.48 -9.72
CA TRP A 19 16.87 7.88 -11.08
C TRP A 19 18.03 7.72 -12.07
N LYS A 20 19.25 8.09 -11.67
CA LYS A 20 20.45 7.91 -12.51
C LYS A 20 20.73 6.44 -12.82
N TRP A 21 20.41 5.54 -11.90
CA TRP A 21 20.53 4.11 -12.13
C TRP A 21 19.39 3.58 -13.00
N ALA A 22 18.14 3.91 -12.68
CA ALA A 22 16.95 3.37 -13.34
C ALA A 22 16.86 3.79 -14.82
N PHE A 23 17.26 5.03 -15.14
CA PHE A 23 17.28 5.52 -16.53
C PHE A 23 18.30 4.84 -17.45
N LYS A 24 19.10 3.89 -16.93
CA LYS A 24 19.94 3.04 -17.78
C LYS A 24 19.14 1.96 -18.50
N SER A 25 17.97 1.58 -17.96
CA SER A 25 17.19 0.43 -18.43
C SER A 25 15.70 0.68 -18.54
N SER A 26 15.19 1.79 -17.99
CA SER A 26 13.76 2.03 -17.84
C SER A 26 13.42 3.50 -18.09
N SER A 27 12.24 3.72 -18.64
CA SER A 27 11.62 5.05 -18.82
C SER A 27 11.02 5.56 -17.52
N LYS A 28 10.73 6.87 -17.50
CA LYS A 28 10.10 7.50 -16.34
C LYS A 28 8.68 6.96 -16.12
N GLU A 29 7.94 6.75 -17.20
CA GLU A 29 6.58 6.23 -17.17
C GLU A 29 6.53 4.83 -16.54
N GLU A 30 7.40 3.92 -17.00
CA GLU A 30 7.50 2.56 -16.44
C GLU A 30 7.76 2.59 -14.91
N ILE A 31 8.63 3.49 -14.45
CA ILE A 31 8.94 3.65 -13.01
C ILE A 31 7.74 4.20 -12.22
N LEU A 32 7.04 5.19 -12.76
CA LEU A 32 5.90 5.81 -12.07
C LEU A 32 4.68 4.87 -12.01
N ASN A 33 4.52 4.02 -13.02
CA ASN A 33 3.44 3.05 -13.13
C ASN A 33 3.70 1.75 -12.37
N GLY A 34 4.88 1.59 -11.76
CA GLY A 34 5.22 0.36 -11.04
C GLY A 34 5.52 -0.83 -11.95
N GLU A 35 5.91 -0.57 -13.19
CA GLU A 35 6.21 -1.60 -14.19
C GLU A 35 7.62 -2.18 -14.03
N ILE A 36 8.43 -1.60 -13.13
CA ILE A 36 9.79 -2.05 -12.86
C ILE A 36 9.91 -2.56 -11.42
N ASP A 37 10.65 -3.65 -11.28
CA ASP A 37 11.18 -4.06 -9.99
C ASP A 37 12.66 -3.67 -9.91
N SER A 38 13.08 -3.20 -8.73
CA SER A 38 14.39 -2.59 -8.53
C SER A 38 15.30 -3.30 -7.51
N PRO A 39 15.28 -4.63 -7.34
CA PRO A 39 16.04 -5.31 -6.29
C PRO A 39 17.55 -5.22 -6.57
N SER A 40 17.93 -4.99 -7.83
CA SER A 40 19.31 -4.87 -8.29
C SER A 40 19.90 -3.46 -8.14
N PHE A 41 19.15 -2.49 -7.58
CA PHE A 41 19.72 -1.19 -7.26
C PHE A 41 20.81 -1.32 -6.18
N PRO A 42 22.07 -0.95 -6.47
CA PRO A 42 23.20 -1.30 -5.60
C PRO A 42 23.24 -0.52 -4.28
N ASN A 43 22.49 0.57 -4.14
CA ASN A 43 22.58 1.46 -2.97
C ASN A 43 21.41 1.28 -1.98
N TRP A 44 20.67 0.17 -2.02
CA TRP A 44 19.56 -0.09 -1.09
C TRP A 44 19.96 0.02 0.38
N GLN A 45 21.09 -0.59 0.77
CA GLN A 45 21.55 -0.51 2.16
C GLN A 45 21.78 0.94 2.63
N LYS A 46 22.31 1.79 1.75
CA LYS A 46 22.52 3.21 2.04
C LYS A 46 21.19 3.96 2.14
N ILE A 47 20.22 3.59 1.29
CA ILE A 47 18.86 4.13 1.36
C ILE A 47 18.24 3.82 2.71
N GLU A 48 18.27 2.56 3.13
CA GLU A 48 17.70 2.11 4.40
C GLU A 48 18.33 2.86 5.57
N ASN A 49 19.65 2.93 5.65
CA ASN A 49 20.35 3.66 6.72
C ASN A 49 19.95 5.15 6.78
N ASN A 50 19.80 5.80 5.62
CA ASN A 50 19.38 7.20 5.56
C ASN A 50 17.90 7.40 5.94
N LEU A 51 17.04 6.43 5.61
CA LEU A 51 15.64 6.43 6.04
C LEU A 51 15.51 6.20 7.54
N GLU A 52 16.30 5.29 8.12
CA GLU A 52 16.36 5.10 9.57
C GLU A 52 16.79 6.38 10.29
N GLU A 53 17.86 7.02 9.82
CA GLU A 53 18.30 8.30 10.36
C GLU A 53 17.18 9.35 10.26
N ALA A 54 16.44 9.39 9.14
CA ALA A 54 15.32 10.29 8.96
C ALA A 54 14.16 10.01 9.93
N PHE A 55 13.74 8.76 10.09
CA PHE A 55 12.66 8.40 11.00
C PHE A 55 13.01 8.65 12.47
N ARG A 56 14.27 8.42 12.87
CA ARG A 56 14.71 8.66 14.25
C ARG A 56 14.86 10.14 14.59
N ASN A 57 15.23 10.99 13.62
CA ASN A 57 15.69 12.36 13.91
C ASN A 57 14.83 13.48 13.32
N LEU A 58 13.89 13.19 12.42
CA LEU A 58 13.04 14.20 11.78
C LEU A 58 11.62 14.21 12.37
N ASN A 59 11.11 15.42 12.58
CA ASN A 59 9.69 15.65 12.83
C ASN A 59 8.94 15.76 11.48
N PHE A 60 8.11 14.77 11.17
CA PHE A 60 7.41 14.67 9.88
C PHE A 60 6.32 15.72 9.69
N ASP A 61 5.80 16.31 10.77
CA ASP A 61 4.83 17.41 10.71
C ASP A 61 5.46 18.71 10.20
N GLU A 62 6.78 18.87 10.34
CA GLU A 62 7.52 20.04 9.90
C GLU A 62 8.15 19.86 8.52
N LEU A 63 8.09 18.67 7.92
CA LEU A 63 8.70 18.39 6.61
C LEU A 63 7.94 19.06 5.48
N GLY A 64 8.70 19.62 4.53
CA GLY A 64 8.11 20.11 3.28
C GLY A 64 7.67 18.95 2.38
N ASN A 65 6.68 19.22 1.54
CA ASN A 65 6.11 18.22 0.62
C ASN A 65 7.17 17.51 -0.22
N LYS A 66 8.20 18.22 -0.71
CA LYS A 66 9.29 17.64 -1.49
C LYS A 66 10.01 16.51 -0.76
N THR A 67 10.30 16.69 0.53
CA THR A 67 10.99 15.68 1.34
C THR A 67 10.08 14.46 1.56
N LEU A 68 8.80 14.69 1.86
CA LEU A 68 7.82 13.61 1.97
C LEU A 68 7.66 12.84 0.66
N ASP A 69 7.62 13.54 -0.48
CA ASP A 69 7.53 12.93 -1.81
C ASP A 69 8.74 12.06 -2.11
N ASN A 70 9.95 12.50 -1.72
CA ASN A 70 11.16 11.69 -1.88
C ASN A 70 11.14 10.43 -1.03
N ILE A 71 10.64 10.51 0.20
CA ILE A 71 10.50 9.34 1.10
C ILE A 71 9.48 8.37 0.49
N ILE A 72 8.31 8.87 0.07
CA ILE A 72 7.26 8.08 -0.59
C ILE A 72 7.80 7.41 -1.86
N PHE A 73 8.56 8.15 -2.68
CA PHE A 73 9.16 7.63 -3.89
C PHE A 73 10.06 6.45 -3.58
N ILE A 74 10.98 6.58 -2.62
CA ILE A 74 11.90 5.50 -2.27
C ILE A 74 11.13 4.27 -1.74
N ILE A 75 10.13 4.47 -0.86
CA ILE A 75 9.28 3.38 -0.36
C ILE A 75 8.63 2.63 -1.52
N ALA A 76 8.12 3.35 -2.51
CA ALA A 76 7.48 2.76 -3.69
C ALA A 76 8.38 1.79 -4.44
N GLN A 77 9.69 2.04 -4.47
CA GLN A 77 10.64 1.25 -5.28
C GLN A 77 11.13 -0.04 -4.58
N GLN A 78 10.79 -0.25 -3.31
CA GLN A 78 11.28 -1.39 -2.52
C GLN A 78 10.22 -2.50 -2.45
N TRP A 79 10.20 -3.39 -3.45
CA TRP A 79 9.26 -4.51 -3.50
C TRP A 79 9.73 -5.77 -2.75
N ASP A 80 11.03 -6.12 -2.83
CA ASP A 80 11.49 -7.47 -2.47
C ASP A 80 12.45 -7.60 -1.26
N ILE A 81 12.93 -6.50 -0.66
CA ILE A 81 13.92 -6.58 0.46
C ILE A 81 13.27 -6.52 1.86
N GLY A 82 11.94 -6.43 1.91
CA GLY A 82 11.22 -6.28 3.17
C GLY A 82 10.40 -5.01 3.08
N ILE A 83 9.08 -5.19 2.99
CA ILE A 83 8.14 -4.09 2.90
C ILE A 83 8.40 -3.17 4.11
N ILE A 84 8.97 -1.98 3.91
CA ILE A 84 9.15 -0.97 4.97
C ILE A 84 7.86 -0.85 5.81
N LEU A 85 6.72 -1.05 5.15
CA LEU A 85 5.39 -1.09 5.75
C LEU A 85 4.91 -2.45 6.31
N ASN A 86 5.33 -3.64 5.81
CA ASN A 86 4.89 -4.93 6.40
C ASN A 86 5.52 -5.20 7.75
N TRP A 87 6.66 -4.59 8.04
CA TRP A 87 7.43 -4.82 9.28
C TRP A 87 6.85 -4.06 10.46
N PHE A 88 5.78 -3.30 10.22
CA PHE A 88 4.95 -2.76 11.28
C PHE A 88 4.11 -3.88 11.95
N ASN A 89 4.46 -4.29 13.18
CA ASN A 89 3.78 -5.33 13.95
C ASN A 89 3.28 -4.80 15.31
N LYS A 90 2.05 -5.16 15.71
CA LYS A 90 1.39 -4.64 16.92
C LYS A 90 1.95 -5.30 18.18
N GLY A 91 2.66 -4.53 19.00
CA GLY A 91 2.93 -4.91 20.39
C GLY A 91 4.10 -4.17 21.02
N GLY A 92 3.81 -3.08 21.74
CA GLY A 92 4.53 -2.55 22.92
C GLY A 92 6.02 -2.17 22.82
N GLU A 93 6.74 -2.60 21.79
CA GLU A 93 8.17 -2.37 21.59
C GLU A 93 8.34 -1.78 20.18
N GLU A 94 9.28 -0.84 20.04
CA GLU A 94 9.57 -0.06 18.83
C GLU A 94 9.29 -0.85 17.53
N ILE A 95 8.31 -0.39 16.76
CA ILE A 95 7.83 -1.15 15.62
C ILE A 95 8.78 -0.92 14.41
N GLY A 96 9.41 -2.00 13.95
CA GLY A 96 10.58 -2.05 13.05
C GLY A 96 10.39 -1.54 11.61
N GLN A 97 11.41 -1.45 10.76
CA GLN A 97 12.80 -1.94 10.82
C GLN A 97 13.83 -0.77 10.83
N LEU A 98 13.31 0.47 10.77
CA LEU A 98 14.07 1.73 10.65
C LEU A 98 13.62 2.78 11.70
N GLY A 99 12.81 2.40 12.69
CA GLY A 99 12.33 3.31 13.74
C GLY A 99 11.19 4.25 13.32
N MET A 100 10.40 3.89 12.30
CA MET A 100 9.24 4.69 11.86
C MET A 100 8.09 4.61 12.87
N THR A 101 7.60 5.76 13.31
CA THR A 101 6.46 5.85 14.24
C THR A 101 5.12 5.77 13.51
N GLU A 102 4.04 5.46 14.24
CA GLU A 102 2.68 5.52 13.71
C GLU A 102 2.32 6.89 13.13
N LEU A 103 2.72 7.98 13.80
CA LEU A 103 2.47 9.34 13.33
C LEU A 103 3.18 9.63 12.00
N GLN A 104 4.42 9.14 11.85
CA GLN A 104 5.15 9.26 10.59
C GLN A 104 4.48 8.45 9.48
N LEU A 105 4.03 7.22 9.78
CA LEU A 105 3.25 6.43 8.82
C LEU A 105 1.97 7.15 8.41
N GLN A 106 1.20 7.67 9.37
CA GLN A 106 0.00 8.46 9.09
C GLN A 106 0.31 9.64 8.18
N ARG A 107 1.40 10.38 8.48
CA ARG A 107 1.79 11.57 7.71
C ARG A 107 2.19 11.24 6.26
N ILE A 108 2.92 10.14 6.06
CA ILE A 108 3.28 9.63 4.73
C ILE A 108 2.02 9.17 3.98
N CYS A 109 1.09 8.48 4.64
CA CYS A 109 -0.19 8.09 4.03
C CYS A 109 -1.05 9.30 3.64
N GLU A 110 -1.16 10.31 4.50
CA GLU A 110 -1.86 11.57 4.17
C GLU A 110 -1.29 12.21 2.90
N ARG A 111 0.04 12.30 2.81
CA ARG A 111 0.70 12.84 1.62
C ARG A 111 0.52 11.93 0.40
N GLY A 112 0.59 10.62 0.61
CA GLY A 112 0.51 9.58 -0.40
C GLY A 112 -0.82 9.53 -1.15
N VAL A 113 -1.92 10.03 -0.58
CA VAL A 113 -3.19 10.19 -1.31
C VAL A 113 -3.02 11.02 -2.60
N THR A 114 -2.09 11.98 -2.60
CA THR A 114 -1.86 12.91 -3.71
C THR A 114 -0.71 12.52 -4.65
N THR A 115 -0.01 11.42 -4.39
CA THR A 115 1.06 10.95 -5.28
C THR A 115 0.49 10.37 -6.57
N ASN A 116 1.32 10.21 -7.60
CA ASN A 116 0.97 9.47 -8.82
C ASN A 116 1.66 8.10 -8.89
N LEU A 117 2.39 7.72 -7.83
CA LEU A 117 3.10 6.44 -7.75
C LEU A 117 2.11 5.34 -7.35
N ILE A 118 1.80 4.43 -8.28
CA ILE A 118 0.85 3.33 -8.07
C ILE A 118 1.33 2.44 -6.91
N ASP A 119 2.61 2.09 -6.91
CA ASP A 119 3.24 1.26 -5.89
C ASP A 119 3.19 1.90 -4.51
N ALA A 120 3.44 3.21 -4.43
CA ALA A 120 3.35 3.92 -3.17
C ALA A 120 1.93 3.83 -2.62
N LYS A 121 0.92 4.12 -3.44
CA LYS A 121 -0.47 4.13 -3.00
C LYS A 121 -0.92 2.75 -2.54
N SER A 122 -0.60 1.71 -3.30
CA SER A 122 -0.99 0.34 -2.98
C SER A 122 -0.33 -0.14 -1.68
N GLN A 123 0.97 0.10 -1.52
CA GLN A 123 1.70 -0.22 -0.29
C GLN A 123 1.15 0.57 0.92
N LEU A 124 0.93 1.88 0.78
CA LEU A 124 0.37 2.71 1.84
C LEU A 124 -1.04 2.26 2.23
N ALA A 125 -1.93 2.00 1.27
CA ALA A 125 -3.26 1.46 1.52
C ALA A 125 -3.21 0.09 2.23
N ALA A 126 -2.28 -0.78 1.85
CA ALA A 126 -2.08 -2.08 2.50
C ALA A 126 -1.55 -1.96 3.94
N SER A 127 -0.95 -0.83 4.31
CA SER A 127 -0.34 -0.60 5.64
C SER A 127 -1.28 0.05 6.66
N LEU A 128 -2.30 0.78 6.21
CA LEU A 128 -3.12 1.66 7.07
C LEU A 128 -3.89 0.91 8.17
N TYR A 129 -4.22 -0.37 8.00
CA TYR A 129 -4.90 -1.17 9.04
C TYR A 129 -4.10 -1.33 10.34
N LYS A 130 -2.81 -0.96 10.29
CA LYS A 130 -1.87 -1.13 11.37
C LYS A 130 -1.84 0.03 12.35
N ILE A 131 -2.24 1.23 11.91
CA ILE A 131 -2.34 2.45 12.72
C ILE A 131 -3.38 2.23 13.84
N GLU A 132 -3.09 2.69 15.06
CA GLU A 132 -3.97 2.59 16.23
C GLU A 132 -5.20 3.48 16.10
N ASN A 133 -5.03 4.69 15.55
CA ASN A 133 -6.16 5.57 15.22
C ASN A 133 -6.99 5.01 14.05
N LYS A 134 -7.86 4.04 14.37
CA LYS A 134 -8.70 3.32 13.41
C LYS A 134 -9.62 4.23 12.59
N GLU A 135 -10.15 5.29 13.20
CA GLU A 135 -11.04 6.21 12.48
C GLU A 135 -10.28 7.03 11.46
N LYS A 136 -9.09 7.52 11.80
CA LYS A 136 -8.22 8.19 10.82
C LYS A 136 -7.75 7.26 9.73
N ALA A 137 -7.39 6.02 10.08
CA ALA A 137 -7.00 5.01 9.10
C ALA A 137 -8.13 4.71 8.11
N LYS A 138 -9.39 4.56 8.58
CA LYS A 138 -10.57 4.37 7.73
C LYS A 138 -10.80 5.57 6.80
N GLU A 139 -10.70 6.81 7.30
CA GLU A 139 -10.84 8.02 6.49
C GLU A 139 -9.83 8.06 5.33
N LEU A 140 -8.55 7.77 5.61
CA LEU A 140 -7.51 7.70 4.60
C LEU A 140 -7.76 6.56 3.60
N LEU A 141 -8.13 5.38 4.08
CA LEU A 141 -8.45 4.23 3.24
C LEU A 141 -9.63 4.50 2.29
N LEU A 142 -10.65 5.24 2.74
CA LEU A 142 -11.74 5.67 1.87
C LEU A 142 -11.27 6.66 0.79
N SER A 143 -10.18 7.39 1.02
CA SER A 143 -9.56 8.24 -0.01
C SER A 143 -8.81 7.39 -1.03
N TYR A 144 -8.05 6.38 -0.59
CA TYR A 144 -7.38 5.43 -1.48
C TYR A 144 -8.37 4.52 -2.25
N TYR A 145 -9.50 4.16 -1.67
CA TYR A 145 -10.54 3.36 -2.35
C TYR A 145 -11.19 4.09 -3.55
N LYS A 146 -11.09 5.42 -3.61
CA LYS A 146 -11.58 6.21 -4.75
C LYS A 146 -10.61 6.24 -5.93
N ASP A 147 -9.48 5.55 -5.83
CA ASP A 147 -8.49 5.50 -6.91
C ASP A 147 -9.02 4.75 -8.15
N GLU A 148 -8.54 5.17 -9.32
CA GLU A 148 -8.89 4.56 -10.61
C GLU A 148 -8.18 3.22 -10.81
N ASP A 149 -7.04 3.01 -10.15
CA ASP A 149 -6.31 1.76 -10.20
C ASP A 149 -6.98 0.67 -9.36
N GLU A 150 -7.20 -0.50 -9.97
CA GLU A 150 -7.85 -1.65 -9.34
C GLU A 150 -7.07 -2.22 -8.15
N TYR A 151 -5.75 -2.26 -8.25
CA TYR A 151 -4.90 -2.84 -7.22
C TYR A 151 -4.93 -1.98 -5.95
N ILE A 152 -4.92 -0.66 -6.09
CA ILE A 152 -5.05 0.28 -4.96
C ILE A 152 -6.41 0.13 -4.27
N ARG A 153 -7.50 0.04 -5.03
CA ARG A 153 -8.84 -0.18 -4.45
C ARG A 153 -8.90 -1.49 -3.68
N ARG A 154 -8.33 -2.56 -4.21
CA ARG A 154 -8.27 -3.87 -3.54
C ARG A 154 -7.50 -3.83 -2.23
N MET A 155 -6.33 -3.19 -2.21
CA MET A 155 -5.55 -3.03 -0.98
C MET A 155 -6.33 -2.22 0.06
N SER A 156 -7.02 -1.17 -0.39
CA SER A 156 -7.84 -0.32 0.48
C SER A 156 -9.02 -1.09 1.08
N LEU A 157 -9.73 -1.86 0.25
CA LEU A 157 -10.88 -2.67 0.64
C LEU A 157 -10.49 -3.74 1.67
N ASN A 158 -9.37 -4.43 1.43
CA ASN A 158 -8.84 -5.43 2.37
C ASN A 158 -8.46 -4.81 3.73
N SER A 159 -7.81 -3.64 3.72
CA SER A 159 -7.46 -2.92 4.95
C SER A 159 -8.70 -2.40 5.70
N LEU A 160 -9.73 -1.92 4.99
CA LEU A 160 -11.01 -1.49 5.59
C LEU A 160 -11.73 -2.66 6.27
N HIS A 161 -11.72 -3.84 5.64
CA HIS A 161 -12.24 -5.08 6.22
C HIS A 161 -11.51 -5.44 7.52
N LYS A 162 -10.16 -5.46 7.51
CA LYS A 162 -9.35 -5.71 8.72
C LYS A 162 -9.63 -4.73 9.86
N LEU A 163 -10.05 -3.51 9.55
CA LEU A 163 -10.42 -2.48 10.53
C LEU A 163 -11.88 -2.56 11.00
N GLY A 164 -12.67 -3.49 10.48
CA GLY A 164 -14.10 -3.63 10.79
C GLY A 164 -14.91 -2.41 10.35
N TYR A 165 -14.67 -1.92 9.12
CA TYR A 165 -15.45 -0.82 8.57
C TYR A 165 -16.94 -1.20 8.46
N GLN A 166 -17.83 -0.41 9.07
CA GLN A 166 -19.24 -0.78 9.23
C GLN A 166 -19.99 -0.91 7.90
N ASN A 167 -19.64 -0.10 6.90
CA ASN A 167 -20.30 -0.09 5.59
C ASN A 167 -19.50 -0.89 4.55
N ILE A 168 -18.75 -1.91 4.98
CA ILE A 168 -17.92 -2.72 4.07
C ILE A 168 -18.75 -3.41 2.99
N ASN A 169 -19.99 -3.85 3.29
CA ASN A 169 -20.87 -4.49 2.30
C ASN A 169 -21.20 -3.56 1.12
N ASP A 170 -21.44 -2.27 1.36
CA ASP A 170 -21.72 -1.31 0.28
C ASP A 170 -20.48 -1.14 -0.62
N LEU A 171 -19.29 -1.13 -0.04
CA LEU A 171 -18.04 -1.08 -0.81
C LEU A 171 -17.82 -2.37 -1.61
N LEU A 172 -18.12 -3.53 -1.05
CA LEU A 172 -18.01 -4.82 -1.77
C LEU A 172 -18.94 -4.88 -2.97
N LEU A 173 -20.19 -4.42 -2.83
CA LEU A 173 -21.13 -4.33 -3.95
C LEU A 173 -20.62 -3.38 -5.04
N ASN A 174 -20.18 -2.18 -4.67
CA ASN A 174 -19.60 -1.21 -5.62
C ASN A 174 -18.35 -1.78 -6.33
N SER A 175 -17.47 -2.47 -5.60
CA SER A 175 -16.27 -3.11 -6.15
C SER A 175 -16.59 -4.28 -7.08
N TRP A 176 -17.62 -5.08 -6.75
CA TRP A 176 -18.09 -6.15 -7.62
C TRP A 176 -18.61 -5.63 -8.97
N ASP A 177 -19.34 -4.53 -8.92
CA ASP A 177 -19.97 -3.90 -10.09
C ASP A 177 -18.98 -3.23 -11.04
N LYS A 178 -17.76 -2.91 -10.57
CA LYS A 178 -16.65 -2.50 -11.43
C LYS A 178 -16.19 -3.58 -12.41
N ASN A 179 -16.60 -4.84 -12.18
CA ASN A 179 -16.36 -5.97 -13.08
C ASN A 179 -14.88 -6.27 -13.37
N GLU A 180 -13.98 -5.96 -12.44
CA GLU A 180 -12.56 -6.33 -12.52
C GLU A 180 -12.32 -7.72 -11.92
N GLU A 181 -11.48 -8.54 -12.56
CA GLU A 181 -11.33 -9.96 -12.21
C GLU A 181 -10.84 -10.16 -10.76
N TYR A 182 -9.74 -9.50 -10.39
CA TYR A 182 -9.16 -9.67 -9.06
C TYR A 182 -9.89 -8.86 -7.98
N GLU A 183 -10.57 -7.77 -8.34
CA GLU A 183 -11.45 -7.02 -7.45
C GLU A 183 -12.66 -7.86 -7.04
N ARG A 184 -13.21 -8.66 -7.96
CA ARG A 184 -14.25 -9.66 -7.62
C ARG A 184 -13.73 -10.77 -6.71
N MET A 185 -12.50 -11.24 -6.92
CA MET A 185 -11.89 -12.25 -6.04
C MET A 185 -11.76 -11.75 -4.59
N ILE A 186 -11.32 -10.50 -4.37
CA ILE A 186 -11.26 -9.97 -3.00
C ILE A 186 -12.67 -9.77 -2.40
N CYS A 187 -13.68 -9.45 -3.21
CA CYS A 187 -15.06 -9.37 -2.72
C CYS A 187 -15.56 -10.73 -2.21
N LEU A 188 -15.32 -11.82 -2.96
CA LEU A 188 -15.65 -13.18 -2.53
C LEU A 188 -14.93 -13.57 -1.24
N GLN A 189 -13.63 -13.26 -1.14
CA GLN A 189 -12.85 -13.50 0.08
C GLN A 189 -13.49 -12.82 1.28
N ILE A 190 -13.77 -11.52 1.19
CA ILE A 190 -14.31 -10.77 2.32
C ILE A 190 -15.74 -11.24 2.67
N TRP A 191 -16.62 -11.44 1.69
CA TRP A 191 -17.96 -11.98 1.97
C TRP A 191 -17.92 -13.36 2.61
N SER A 192 -16.97 -14.23 2.26
CA SER A 192 -16.83 -15.54 2.91
C SER A 192 -16.59 -15.42 4.43
N GLU A 193 -16.03 -14.31 4.88
CA GLU A 193 -15.71 -14.05 6.29
C GLU A 193 -16.82 -13.30 7.03
N ILE A 194 -17.65 -12.51 6.34
CA ILE A 194 -18.57 -11.55 6.99
C ILE A 194 -20.04 -11.69 6.57
N ASN A 195 -20.35 -12.38 5.47
CA ASN A 195 -21.70 -12.43 4.90
C ASN A 195 -21.90 -13.66 4.00
N GLU A 196 -22.25 -14.79 4.62
CA GLU A 196 -22.50 -16.07 3.94
C GLU A 196 -23.54 -15.97 2.81
N LYS A 197 -24.60 -15.17 3.01
CA LYS A 197 -25.66 -15.02 2.01
C LYS A 197 -25.15 -14.39 0.70
N GLU A 198 -24.42 -13.27 0.81
CA GLU A 198 -23.84 -12.64 -0.39
C GLU A 198 -22.69 -13.49 -0.96
N PHE A 199 -21.91 -14.17 -0.11
CA PHE A 199 -20.87 -15.10 -0.55
C PHE A 199 -21.45 -16.19 -1.45
N ILE A 200 -22.48 -16.93 -1.02
CA ILE A 200 -23.10 -18.00 -1.81
C ILE A 200 -23.59 -17.45 -3.16
N LYS A 201 -24.36 -16.36 -3.12
CA LYS A 201 -24.94 -15.73 -4.31
C LYS A 201 -23.88 -15.32 -5.33
N TYR A 202 -22.84 -14.60 -4.90
CA TYR A 202 -21.81 -14.10 -5.81
C TYR A 202 -20.80 -15.18 -6.22
N CYS A 203 -20.57 -16.19 -5.38
CA CYS A 203 -19.75 -17.33 -5.72
C CYS A 203 -20.40 -18.15 -6.85
N GLU A 204 -21.72 -18.40 -6.83
CA GLU A 204 -22.44 -19.07 -7.92
C GLU A 204 -22.36 -18.33 -9.26
N ILE A 205 -22.29 -17.00 -9.21
CA ILE A 205 -22.07 -16.15 -10.40
C ILE A 205 -20.63 -16.33 -10.90
N ALA A 206 -19.64 -16.25 -10.01
CA ALA A 206 -18.23 -16.38 -10.36
C ALA A 206 -17.84 -17.78 -10.89
N GLU A 207 -18.46 -18.85 -10.38
CA GLU A 207 -18.25 -20.23 -10.88
C GLU A 207 -18.63 -20.40 -12.36
N LYS A 208 -19.47 -19.51 -12.89
CA LYS A 208 -19.93 -19.49 -14.29
C LYS A 208 -19.25 -18.41 -15.13
N ASP A 209 -18.36 -17.62 -14.54
CA ASP A 209 -17.66 -16.53 -15.22
C ASP A 209 -16.64 -17.10 -16.23
N GLU A 210 -16.48 -16.41 -17.37
CA GLU A 210 -15.58 -16.83 -18.44
C GLU A 210 -14.11 -16.67 -18.02
N ARG A 211 -13.83 -15.69 -17.16
CA ARG A 211 -12.48 -15.39 -16.69
C ARG A 211 -11.94 -16.49 -15.79
N LYS A 212 -10.78 -17.02 -16.19
CA LYS A 212 -10.22 -18.25 -15.63
C LYS A 212 -9.91 -18.10 -14.13
N TYR A 213 -9.25 -17.01 -13.71
CA TYR A 213 -8.79 -16.87 -12.34
C TYR A 213 -9.96 -16.64 -11.38
N LEU A 214 -10.97 -15.83 -11.76
CA LEU A 214 -12.16 -15.65 -10.94
C LEU A 214 -12.94 -16.96 -10.76
N ARG A 215 -13.15 -17.72 -11.84
CA ARG A 215 -13.84 -19.02 -11.77
C ARG A 215 -13.09 -20.03 -10.91
N GLU A 216 -11.79 -20.20 -11.13
CA GLU A 216 -10.95 -21.11 -10.35
C GLU A 216 -10.91 -20.70 -8.87
N PHE A 217 -10.83 -19.40 -8.58
CA PHE A 217 -10.86 -18.87 -7.23
C PHE A 217 -12.19 -19.16 -6.53
N ALA A 218 -13.32 -18.93 -7.20
CA ALA A 218 -14.65 -19.21 -6.64
C ALA A 218 -14.84 -20.70 -6.28
N ILE A 219 -14.43 -21.61 -7.18
CA ILE A 219 -14.48 -23.06 -6.92
C ILE A 219 -13.59 -23.43 -5.73
N LYS A 220 -12.39 -22.82 -5.63
CA LYS A 220 -11.46 -23.09 -4.55
C LYS A 220 -12.01 -22.62 -3.20
N ILE A 221 -12.40 -21.35 -3.10
CA ILE A 221 -12.84 -20.75 -1.83
C ILE A 221 -14.13 -21.39 -1.31
N LYS A 222 -15.05 -21.81 -2.20
CA LYS A 222 -16.26 -22.53 -1.81
C LYS A 222 -15.96 -23.89 -1.17
N LYS A 223 -15.00 -24.63 -1.72
CA LYS A 223 -14.54 -25.91 -1.15
C LYS A 223 -13.85 -25.75 0.20
N GLU A 224 -13.25 -24.60 0.47
CA GLU A 224 -12.62 -24.31 1.77
C GLU A 224 -13.67 -23.99 2.86
N GLN A 225 -14.93 -23.77 2.49
CA GLN A 225 -16.05 -23.49 3.40
C GLN A 225 -16.95 -24.73 3.67
N GLU A 226 -16.71 -25.84 2.98
CA GLU A 226 -17.39 -27.15 3.15
C GLU A 226 -16.69 -28.04 4.17
#